data_AF-A0A097QV80-F1
#
_entry.id   AF-A0A097QV80-F1
#
_cell.length_a   1.000
_cell.length_b   1.000
_cell.length_c   1.000
_cell.angle_alpha   90.00
_cell.angle_beta   90.00
_cell.angle_gamma   90.00
#
_symmetry.space_group_name_H-M   'P 1'
#
loop_
_entity.id
_entity.type
_entity.pdbx_description
1 polymer ?
#
loop_
_entity_poly.entity_id
_entity_poly.type
_entity_poly.pdbx_seq_one_letter_code
_entity_poly.pdbx_strand_id
1 'polypeptide(L)'
;MAFLSFGSKKGKIKKLIEEEHFDEAVALAIKDKKALEGLIELLDDNMPGIRGDALLILGMIAQQNREVLGPHIEKILPKAVELTKNRNPYVKENAMVLSRELVLRFPTKASALKNTILNDLIDELKEGDKNTKAFALIMLGELKAEEARPYAEELVDVEDKVILPFEGKKWVPLGQIARETLEKL
;
A
#
# COMPACT_ATOMS: atom_id res chain seq x y z
N MET A 1 22.35 35.45 15.83
CA MET A 1 21.89 35.24 14.44
C MET A 1 20.67 34.34 14.48
N ALA A 2 19.50 34.88 14.16
CA ALA A 2 18.26 34.12 14.12
C ALA A 2 18.28 33.24 12.86
N PHE A 3 18.39 31.93 13.03
CA PHE A 3 18.05 30.98 11.97
C PHE A 3 16.54 31.08 11.76
N LEU A 4 16.14 31.76 10.70
CA LEU A 4 14.79 31.64 10.15
C LEU A 4 14.63 30.17 9.73
N SER A 5 14.08 29.35 10.62
CA SER A 5 13.64 28.00 10.31
C SER A 5 12.45 28.13 9.36
N PHE A 6 12.73 28.25 8.07
CA PHE A 6 11.77 27.87 7.05
C PHE A 6 11.41 26.42 7.35
N GLY A 7 10.19 26.18 7.81
CA GLY A 7 9.72 24.85 8.22
C GLY A 7 10.12 23.80 7.19
N SER A 8 10.56 22.63 7.66
CA SER A 8 11.01 21.55 6.79
C SER A 8 9.93 21.22 5.75
N LYS A 9 10.32 20.72 4.57
CA LYS A 9 9.35 20.34 3.52
C LYS A 9 8.37 19.28 4.01
N LYS A 10 8.81 18.42 4.93
CA LYS A 10 7.96 17.51 5.72
C LYS A 10 6.93 18.26 6.58
N GLY A 11 7.33 19.31 7.30
CA GLY A 11 6.39 20.14 8.06
C GLY A 11 5.36 20.82 7.16
N LYS A 12 5.77 21.30 5.98
CA LYS A 12 4.86 21.90 5.00
C LYS A 12 3.87 20.88 4.44
N ILE A 13 4.32 19.70 4.02
CA ILE A 13 3.41 18.66 3.48
C ILE A 13 2.47 18.15 4.57
N LYS A 14 2.94 17.98 5.81
CA LYS A 14 2.11 17.61 6.96
C LYS A 14 1.02 18.64 7.22
N LYS A 15 1.36 19.93 7.19
CA LYS A 15 0.39 21.01 7.36
C LYS A 15 -0.70 20.98 6.28
N LEU A 16 -0.34 20.75 5.01
CA LEU A 16 -1.33 20.61 3.93
C LEU A 16 -2.26 19.41 4.16
N ILE A 17 -1.75 18.31 4.70
CA ILE A 17 -2.56 17.14 5.09
C ILE A 17 -3.53 17.52 6.22
N GLU A 18 -3.02 18.17 7.27
CA GLU A 18 -3.83 18.59 8.43
C GLU A 18 -4.94 19.59 8.05
N GLU A 19 -4.73 20.37 6.99
CA GLU A 19 -5.70 21.33 6.42
C GLU A 19 -6.55 20.71 5.29
N GLU A 20 -6.44 19.39 5.04
CA GLU A 20 -7.16 18.66 3.98
C GLU A 20 -6.93 19.19 2.55
N HIS A 21 -5.83 19.93 2.33
CA HIS A 21 -5.42 20.46 1.02
C HIS A 21 -4.67 19.42 0.19
N PHE A 22 -5.32 18.28 -0.09
CA PHE A 22 -4.68 17.12 -0.74
C PHE A 22 -4.17 17.40 -2.15
N ASP A 23 -4.89 18.15 -2.97
CA ASP A 23 -4.45 18.50 -4.32
C ASP A 23 -3.17 19.35 -4.30
N GLU A 24 -3.05 20.26 -3.33
CA GLU A 24 -1.84 21.05 -3.13
C GLU A 24 -0.68 20.18 -2.62
N ALA A 25 -0.96 19.22 -1.74
CA ALA A 25 0.02 18.27 -1.25
C ALA A 25 0.55 17.39 -2.41
N VAL A 26 -0.32 16.86 -3.26
CA VAL A 26 0.04 16.12 -4.48
C VAL A 26 0.89 17.00 -5.41
N ALA A 27 0.43 18.21 -5.73
CA ALA A 27 1.14 19.11 -6.63
C ALA A 27 2.54 19.48 -6.09
N LEU A 28 2.65 19.68 -4.77
CA LEU A 28 3.93 19.98 -4.11
C LEU A 28 4.87 18.77 -4.14
N ALA A 29 4.38 17.58 -3.80
CA ALA A 29 5.19 16.35 -3.80
C ALA A 29 5.68 15.97 -5.20
N ILE A 30 4.87 16.19 -6.24
CA ILE A 30 5.28 15.95 -7.64
C ILE A 30 6.40 16.91 -8.07
N LYS A 31 6.35 18.18 -7.64
CA LYS A 31 7.30 19.23 -8.07
C LYS A 31 8.57 19.30 -7.22
N ASP A 32 8.52 18.86 -5.97
CA ASP A 32 9.60 19.02 -5.00
C ASP A 32 9.96 17.68 -4.36
N LYS A 33 11.14 17.15 -4.74
CA LYS A 33 11.68 15.88 -4.22
C LYS A 33 11.72 15.84 -2.69
N LYS A 34 12.06 16.95 -2.01
CA LYS A 34 12.12 16.98 -0.55
C LYS A 34 10.74 16.93 0.09
N ALA A 35 9.71 17.44 -0.61
CA ALA A 35 8.33 17.31 -0.15
C ALA A 35 7.82 15.88 -0.32
N LEU A 36 8.17 15.21 -1.44
CA LEU A 36 7.88 13.78 -1.63
C LEU A 36 8.59 12.93 -0.56
N GLU A 37 9.88 13.17 -0.30
CA GLU A 37 10.60 12.47 0.78
C GLU A 37 9.93 12.69 2.13
N GLY A 38 9.53 13.94 2.42
CA GLY A 38 8.75 14.28 3.62
C GLY A 38 7.44 13.52 3.71
N LEU A 39 6.68 13.40 2.61
CA LEU A 39 5.44 12.64 2.53
C LEU A 39 5.67 11.15 2.81
N ILE A 40 6.74 10.57 2.26
CA ILE A 40 7.10 9.16 2.51
C ILE A 40 7.47 8.96 3.99
N GLU A 41 8.15 9.92 4.62
CA GLU A 41 8.43 9.84 6.06
C GLU A 41 7.19 9.98 6.95
N LEU A 42 6.07 10.52 6.45
CA LEU A 42 4.81 10.59 7.19
C LEU A 42 4.09 9.24 7.28
N LEU A 43 4.55 8.23 6.54
CA LEU A 43 4.11 6.84 6.75
C LEU A 43 4.48 6.30 8.13
N ASP A 44 5.44 6.93 8.81
CA ASP A 44 5.87 6.62 10.19
C ASP A 44 5.35 7.65 11.21
N ASP A 45 4.42 8.55 10.84
CA ASP A 45 3.88 9.53 11.77
C ASP A 45 3.11 8.83 12.91
N ASN A 46 3.13 9.39 14.12
CA ASN A 46 2.42 8.81 15.27
C ASN A 46 0.90 8.87 15.10
N MET A 47 0.38 9.86 14.38
CA MET A 47 -1.05 10.05 14.18
C MET A 47 -1.57 9.14 13.04
N PRO A 48 -2.53 8.24 13.30
CA PRO A 48 -3.07 7.36 12.26
C PRO A 48 -3.70 8.11 11.08
N GLY A 49 -4.36 9.25 11.33
CA GLY A 49 -4.92 10.09 10.26
C GLY A 49 -3.85 10.53 9.26
N ILE A 50 -2.74 11.09 9.77
CA ILE A 50 -1.60 11.55 8.95
C ILE A 50 -0.99 10.40 8.13
N ARG A 51 -0.84 9.20 8.72
CA ARG A 51 -0.37 8.02 7.97
C ARG A 51 -1.34 7.63 6.86
N GLY A 52 -2.65 7.61 7.18
CA GLY A 52 -3.70 7.28 6.22
C GLY A 52 -3.76 8.26 5.06
N ASP A 53 -3.66 9.56 5.32
CA ASP A 53 -3.63 10.60 4.28
C ASP A 53 -2.35 10.56 3.47
N ALA A 54 -1.20 10.29 4.10
CA ALA A 54 0.05 10.10 3.38
C ALA A 54 -0.03 8.93 2.39
N LEU A 55 -0.62 7.79 2.80
CA LEU A 55 -0.88 6.64 1.92
C LEU A 55 -1.83 7.02 0.76
N LEU A 56 -2.91 7.75 1.05
CA LEU A 56 -3.88 8.22 0.06
C LEU A 56 -3.19 9.12 -0.99
N ILE A 57 -2.44 10.13 -0.55
CA ILE A 57 -1.76 11.07 -1.43
C ILE A 57 -0.70 10.36 -2.28
N LEU A 58 0.06 9.43 -1.70
CA LEU A 58 1.00 8.60 -2.48
C LEU A 58 0.26 7.76 -3.54
N GLY A 59 -0.94 7.26 -3.23
CA GLY A 59 -1.81 6.58 -4.19
C GLY A 59 -2.26 7.50 -5.34
N MET A 60 -2.67 8.73 -5.01
CA MET A 60 -3.01 9.76 -6.01
C MET A 60 -1.81 10.09 -6.91
N ILE A 61 -0.61 10.23 -6.33
CA ILE A 61 0.62 10.48 -7.10
C ILE A 61 0.93 9.27 -8.00
N ALA A 62 0.79 8.04 -7.51
CA ALA A 62 0.99 6.85 -8.33
C ALA A 62 0.05 6.86 -9.55
N GLN A 63 -1.19 7.32 -9.38
CA GLN A 63 -2.17 7.44 -10.44
C GLN A 63 -1.85 8.55 -11.45
N GLN A 64 -1.51 9.75 -10.97
CA GLN A 64 -1.34 10.94 -11.79
C GLN A 64 0.07 11.09 -12.40
N ASN A 65 1.12 10.73 -11.66
CA ASN A 65 2.51 10.89 -12.06
C ASN A 65 3.41 9.85 -11.39
N ARG A 66 3.27 8.58 -11.79
CA ARG A 66 4.01 7.47 -11.19
C ARG A 66 5.54 7.64 -11.24
N GLU A 67 6.07 8.32 -12.26
CA GLU A 67 7.52 8.37 -12.51
C GLU A 67 8.30 8.98 -11.34
N VAL A 68 7.70 9.92 -10.58
CA VAL A 68 8.35 10.50 -9.39
C VAL A 68 8.51 9.49 -8.24
N LEU A 69 7.69 8.44 -8.19
CA LEU A 69 7.77 7.39 -7.16
C LEU A 69 8.77 6.29 -7.51
N GLY A 70 9.14 6.14 -8.79
CA GLY A 70 10.03 5.07 -9.27
C GLY A 70 11.34 4.90 -8.48
N PRO A 71 12.03 5.99 -8.10
CA PRO A 71 13.24 5.92 -7.26
C PRO A 71 12.98 5.52 -5.80
N HIS A 72 11.73 5.53 -5.34
CA HIS A 72 11.35 5.36 -3.94
C HIS A 72 10.57 4.06 -3.68
N ILE A 73 10.29 3.24 -4.70
CA ILE A 73 9.50 2.01 -4.58
C ILE A 73 10.05 1.05 -3.53
N GLU A 74 11.38 0.91 -3.45
CA GLU A 74 12.06 0.05 -2.47
C GLU A 74 11.79 0.46 -1.01
N LYS A 75 11.45 1.74 -0.78
CA LYS A 75 11.04 2.24 0.53
C LYS A 75 9.51 2.18 0.71
N ILE A 76 8.75 2.59 -0.31
CA ILE A 76 7.31 2.77 -0.18
C ILE A 76 6.57 1.43 -0.15
N LEU A 77 6.89 0.49 -1.05
CA LEU A 77 6.12 -0.74 -1.18
C LEU A 77 6.22 -1.63 0.08
N PRO A 78 7.42 -1.95 0.62
CA PRO A 78 7.50 -2.72 1.85
C PRO A 78 6.79 -2.04 3.01
N LYS A 79 6.91 -0.71 3.14
CA LYS A 79 6.23 0.04 4.19
C LYS A 79 4.71 0.02 4.04
N ALA A 80 4.20 0.12 2.81
CA ALA A 80 2.77 0.04 2.55
C ALA A 80 2.24 -1.37 2.90
N VAL A 81 2.97 -2.44 2.57
CA VAL A 81 2.61 -3.81 2.96
C VAL A 81 2.70 -4.00 4.49
N GLU A 82 3.70 -3.45 5.17
CA GLU A 82 3.75 -3.49 6.64
C GLU A 82 2.50 -2.84 7.26
N LEU A 83 2.04 -1.72 6.69
CA LEU A 83 0.90 -0.96 7.20
C LEU A 83 -0.47 -1.60 6.93
N THR A 84 -0.58 -2.68 6.14
CA THR A 84 -1.84 -3.44 6.02
C THR A 84 -2.18 -4.24 7.28
N LYS A 85 -1.19 -4.42 8.17
CA LYS A 85 -1.35 -4.97 9.52
C LYS A 85 -1.83 -3.94 10.54
N ASN A 86 -2.01 -2.67 10.15
CA ASN A 86 -2.40 -1.60 11.08
C ASN A 86 -3.81 -1.83 11.63
N ARG A 87 -4.02 -1.55 12.92
CA ARG A 87 -5.32 -1.65 13.58
C ARG A 87 -6.32 -0.57 13.15
N ASN A 88 -5.81 0.58 12.68
CA ASN A 88 -6.67 1.65 12.18
C ASN A 88 -7.17 1.29 10.76
N PRO A 89 -8.49 1.17 10.54
CA PRO A 89 -9.03 0.75 9.24
C PRO A 89 -8.64 1.70 8.09
N TYR A 90 -8.62 3.01 8.34
CA TYR A 90 -8.26 3.99 7.32
C TYR A 90 -6.80 3.82 6.85
N VAL A 91 -5.88 3.58 7.78
CA VAL A 91 -4.48 3.26 7.44
C VAL A 91 -4.40 1.94 6.69
N LYS A 92 -5.05 0.89 7.19
CA LYS A 92 -5.04 -0.45 6.60
C LYS A 92 -5.57 -0.46 5.16
N GLU A 93 -6.72 0.16 4.91
CA GLU A 93 -7.34 0.20 3.59
C GLU A 93 -6.52 1.01 2.59
N ASN A 94 -6.04 2.20 2.97
CA ASN A 94 -5.19 3.00 2.08
C ASN A 94 -3.84 2.31 1.82
N ALA A 95 -3.32 1.55 2.78
CA ALA A 95 -2.13 0.73 2.61
C ALA A 95 -2.35 -0.40 1.60
N MET A 96 -3.51 -1.06 1.64
CA MET A 96 -3.88 -2.09 0.64
C MET A 96 -4.00 -1.48 -0.77
N VAL A 97 -4.66 -0.33 -0.88
CA VAL A 97 -4.82 0.41 -2.15
C VAL A 97 -3.46 0.80 -2.74
N LEU A 98 -2.62 1.48 -1.94
CA LEU A 98 -1.30 1.91 -2.40
C LEU A 98 -0.43 0.71 -2.79
N SER A 99 -0.36 -0.33 -1.96
CA SER A 99 0.45 -1.52 -2.23
C SER A 99 0.11 -2.14 -3.58
N ARG A 100 -1.19 -2.36 -3.84
CA ARG A 100 -1.66 -2.91 -5.11
C ARG A 100 -1.35 -1.99 -6.29
N GLU A 101 -1.59 -0.68 -6.15
CA GLU A 101 -1.31 0.29 -7.21
C GLU A 101 0.18 0.30 -7.58
N LEU A 102 1.07 0.20 -6.60
CA LEU A 102 2.52 0.15 -6.83
C LEU A 102 2.93 -1.15 -7.53
N VAL A 103 2.37 -2.30 -7.14
CA VAL A 103 2.65 -3.58 -7.82
C VAL A 103 2.23 -3.54 -9.29
N LEU A 104 1.03 -3.01 -9.59
CA LEU A 104 0.52 -2.92 -10.95
C LEU A 104 1.30 -1.92 -11.82
N ARG A 105 1.74 -0.80 -11.25
CA ARG A 105 2.44 0.26 -12.01
C ARG A 105 3.93 0.03 -12.15
N PHE A 106 4.54 -0.71 -11.24
CA PHE A 106 5.98 -0.96 -11.23
C PHE A 106 6.29 -2.46 -11.16
N PRO A 107 5.75 -3.31 -12.06
CA PRO A 107 5.82 -4.77 -11.93
C PRO A 107 7.26 -5.28 -11.81
N THR A 108 8.21 -4.71 -12.56
CA THR A 108 9.63 -5.09 -12.47
C THR A 108 10.25 -4.76 -11.10
N LYS A 109 9.99 -3.56 -10.56
CA LYS A 109 10.53 -3.15 -9.26
C LYS A 109 9.83 -3.89 -8.11
N ALA A 110 8.53 -4.10 -8.22
CA ALA A 110 7.76 -4.87 -7.25
C ALA A 110 8.23 -6.34 -7.20
N SER A 111 8.46 -6.95 -8.36
CA SER A 111 9.00 -8.32 -8.45
C SER A 111 10.39 -8.43 -7.82
N ALA A 112 11.26 -7.43 -8.00
CA ALA A 112 12.56 -7.38 -7.32
C ALA A 112 12.45 -7.32 -5.78
N LEU A 113 11.33 -6.83 -5.25
CA LEU A 113 11.04 -6.74 -3.82
C LEU A 113 10.21 -7.92 -3.29
N LYS A 114 9.86 -8.91 -4.14
CA LYS A 114 9.05 -10.08 -3.76
C LYS A 114 9.55 -10.69 -2.46
N ASN A 115 10.85 -11.01 -2.36
CA ASN A 115 11.42 -11.66 -1.19
C ASN A 115 11.38 -10.79 0.08
N THR A 116 11.35 -9.46 -0.06
CA THR A 116 11.25 -8.52 1.06
C THR A 116 9.86 -8.57 1.71
N ILE A 117 8.81 -8.73 0.90
CA ILE A 117 7.41 -8.68 1.37
C ILE A 117 6.72 -10.04 1.45
N LEU A 118 7.34 -11.11 0.91
CA LEU A 118 6.77 -12.45 0.83
C LEU A 118 6.35 -12.99 2.20
N ASN A 119 7.24 -12.89 3.19
CA ASN A 119 6.97 -13.40 4.54
C ASN A 119 5.80 -12.66 5.18
N ASP A 120 5.75 -11.33 5.04
CA ASP A 120 4.65 -10.53 5.57
C ASP A 120 3.30 -10.96 4.98
N LEU A 121 3.24 -11.19 3.66
CA LEU A 121 2.04 -11.62 2.97
C LEU A 121 1.65 -13.07 3.31
N ILE A 122 2.62 -13.97 3.50
CA ILE A 122 2.35 -15.34 3.96
C ILE A 122 1.80 -15.34 5.39
N ASP A 123 2.36 -14.52 6.28
CA ASP A 123 1.86 -14.39 7.64
C ASP A 123 0.44 -13.82 7.66
N GLU A 124 0.12 -12.89 6.75
CA GLU A 124 -1.24 -12.41 6.54
C GLU A 124 -2.20 -13.52 6.07
N LEU A 125 -1.76 -14.46 5.22
CA LEU A 125 -2.58 -15.63 4.85
C LEU A 125 -2.86 -16.55 6.03
N LYS A 126 -1.91 -16.70 6.95
CA LYS A 126 -2.05 -17.57 8.13
C LYS A 126 -2.96 -16.94 9.18
N GLU A 127 -2.65 -15.70 9.56
CA GLU A 127 -3.18 -15.05 10.78
C GLU A 127 -4.23 -13.97 10.51
N GLY A 128 -4.31 -13.47 9.28
CA GLY A 128 -5.19 -12.38 8.91
C GLY A 128 -6.68 -12.71 8.98
N ASP A 129 -7.51 -11.67 9.11
CA ASP A 129 -8.94 -11.79 8.85
C ASP A 129 -9.20 -12.10 7.35
N LYS A 130 -10.43 -12.48 7.00
CA LYS A 130 -10.77 -12.83 5.61
C LYS A 130 -10.42 -11.76 4.57
N ASN A 131 -10.50 -10.47 4.92
CA ASN A 131 -10.16 -9.38 4.00
C ASN A 131 -8.64 -9.26 3.87
N THR A 132 -7.90 -9.37 4.98
CA THR A 132 -6.44 -9.43 4.97
C THR A 132 -5.93 -10.62 4.15
N LYS A 133 -6.50 -11.82 4.34
CA LYS A 133 -6.15 -13.01 3.54
C LYS A 133 -6.42 -12.79 2.06
N ALA A 134 -7.57 -12.23 1.70
CA ALA A 134 -7.90 -11.93 0.31
C ALA A 134 -6.94 -10.91 -0.32
N PHE A 135 -6.54 -9.88 0.43
CA PHE A 135 -5.54 -8.92 -0.02
C PHE A 135 -4.19 -9.60 -0.28
N ALA A 136 -3.71 -10.42 0.68
CA ALA A 136 -2.47 -11.16 0.54
C ALA A 136 -2.48 -12.10 -0.68
N LEU A 137 -3.57 -12.84 -0.90
CA LEU A 137 -3.76 -13.68 -2.09
C LEU A 137 -3.60 -12.87 -3.39
N ILE A 138 -4.25 -11.71 -3.47
CA ILE A 138 -4.16 -10.84 -4.65
C ILE A 138 -2.71 -10.41 -4.87
N MET A 139 -2.05 -9.88 -3.83
CA MET A 139 -0.67 -9.41 -3.93
C MET A 139 0.30 -10.52 -4.35
N LEU A 140 0.17 -11.71 -3.76
CA LEU A 140 1.01 -12.87 -4.07
C LEU A 140 0.80 -13.35 -5.50
N GLY A 141 -0.44 -13.32 -6.01
CA GLY A 141 -0.76 -13.60 -7.40
C GLY A 141 -0.15 -12.58 -8.37
N GLU A 142 -0.25 -11.28 -8.08
CA GLU A 142 0.37 -10.23 -8.91
C GLU A 142 1.91 -10.33 -8.91
N LEU A 143 2.50 -10.82 -7.82
CA LEU A 143 3.95 -11.05 -7.69
C LEU A 143 4.41 -12.41 -8.23
N LYS A 144 3.50 -13.29 -8.66
CA LYS A 144 3.78 -14.66 -9.09
C LYS A 144 4.60 -15.44 -8.05
N ALA A 145 4.16 -15.35 -6.80
CA ALA A 145 4.85 -15.96 -5.67
C ALA A 145 4.44 -17.42 -5.47
N GLU A 146 5.02 -18.34 -6.25
CA GLU A 146 4.75 -19.80 -6.20
C GLU A 146 4.83 -20.41 -4.78
N GLU A 147 5.63 -19.82 -3.90
CA GLU A 147 5.75 -20.21 -2.49
C GLU A 147 4.42 -20.06 -1.72
N ALA A 148 3.48 -19.26 -2.24
CA ALA A 148 2.15 -19.06 -1.68
C ALA A 148 1.15 -20.15 -2.05
N ARG A 149 1.45 -21.00 -3.03
CA ARG A 149 0.53 -22.02 -3.57
C ARG A 149 -0.16 -22.87 -2.49
N PRO A 150 0.55 -23.51 -1.53
CA PRO A 150 -0.12 -24.34 -0.53
C PRO A 150 -1.10 -23.54 0.34
N TYR A 151 -0.78 -22.30 0.67
CA TYR A 151 -1.65 -21.42 1.45
C TYR A 151 -2.90 -20.98 0.67
N ALA A 152 -2.78 -20.81 -0.65
CA ALA A 152 -3.93 -20.51 -1.50
C ALA A 152 -4.83 -21.75 -1.67
N GLU A 153 -4.26 -22.94 -1.82
CA GLU A 153 -5.01 -24.20 -1.91
C GLU A 153 -5.88 -24.45 -0.66
N GLU A 154 -5.39 -24.13 0.54
CA GLU A 154 -6.17 -24.25 1.78
C GLU A 154 -7.43 -23.36 1.82
N LEU A 155 -7.48 -22.32 1.00
CA LEU A 155 -8.54 -21.31 1.02
C LEU A 155 -9.59 -21.50 -0.08
N VAL A 156 -9.40 -22.40 -1.04
CA VAL A 156 -10.26 -22.51 -2.25
C VAL A 156 -11.73 -22.80 -1.95
N ASP A 157 -12.01 -23.52 -0.86
CA ASP A 157 -13.37 -23.88 -0.48
C ASP A 157 -14.01 -22.90 0.52
N VAL A 158 -13.33 -21.79 0.84
CA VAL A 158 -13.85 -20.79 1.78
C VAL A 158 -14.92 -19.91 1.11
N GLU A 159 -16.16 -20.04 1.57
CA GLU A 159 -17.31 -19.29 1.04
C GLU A 159 -17.48 -17.89 1.66
N ASP A 160 -16.72 -17.56 2.71
CA ASP A 160 -16.78 -16.26 3.37
C ASP A 160 -16.55 -15.12 2.39
N LYS A 161 -17.53 -14.22 2.31
CA LYS A 161 -17.46 -13.06 1.44
C LYS A 161 -16.55 -11.99 2.03
N VAL A 162 -15.66 -11.48 1.19
CA VAL A 162 -14.73 -10.41 1.55
C VAL A 162 -15.20 -9.07 1.01
N ILE A 163 -14.72 -8.00 1.63
CA ILE A 163 -14.96 -6.62 1.22
C ILE A 163 -13.60 -5.95 1.15
N LEU A 164 -13.04 -5.89 -0.06
CA LEU A 164 -11.79 -5.19 -0.32
C LEU A 164 -12.05 -3.79 -0.87
N PRO A 165 -11.12 -2.84 -0.69
CA PRO A 165 -11.21 -1.48 -1.23
C PRO A 165 -10.87 -1.44 -2.74
N PHE A 166 -11.09 -2.53 -3.48
CA PHE A 166 -10.84 -2.63 -4.92
C PHE A 166 -12.15 -2.76 -5.70
N GLU A 167 -12.15 -2.21 -6.91
CA GLU A 167 -13.26 -2.38 -7.83
C GLU A 167 -13.51 -3.88 -8.12
N GLY A 168 -14.78 -4.30 -8.08
CA GLY A 168 -15.17 -5.69 -8.33
C GLY A 168 -14.80 -6.71 -7.23
N LYS A 169 -14.19 -6.30 -6.12
CA LYS A 169 -13.78 -7.20 -5.01
C LYS A 169 -14.59 -7.01 -3.73
N LYS A 170 -15.85 -6.60 -3.88
CA LYS A 170 -16.83 -6.53 -2.79
C LYS A 170 -17.80 -7.70 -2.91
N TRP A 171 -18.05 -8.39 -1.79
CA TRP A 171 -18.95 -9.54 -1.71
C TRP A 171 -18.51 -10.78 -2.51
N VAL A 172 -17.21 -10.91 -2.74
CA VAL A 172 -16.60 -12.05 -3.45
C VAL A 172 -16.18 -13.11 -2.43
N PRO A 173 -16.45 -14.40 -2.64
CA PRO A 173 -15.95 -15.46 -1.76
C PRO A 173 -14.42 -15.49 -1.72
N LEU A 174 -13.83 -15.68 -0.55
CA LEU A 174 -12.37 -15.80 -0.39
C LEU A 174 -11.80 -16.92 -1.27
N GLY A 175 -12.48 -18.06 -1.35
CA GLY A 175 -12.06 -19.19 -2.18
C GLY A 175 -12.09 -18.92 -3.68
N GLN A 176 -12.94 -18.00 -4.14
CA GLN A 176 -12.86 -17.53 -5.53
C GLN A 176 -11.56 -16.77 -5.77
N ILE A 177 -11.19 -15.87 -4.85
CA ILE A 177 -9.93 -15.11 -4.95
C ILE A 177 -8.74 -16.08 -4.89
N ALA A 178 -8.80 -17.11 -4.04
CA ALA A 178 -7.76 -18.13 -3.96
C ALA A 178 -7.57 -18.88 -5.30
N ARG A 179 -8.66 -19.28 -5.96
CA ARG A 179 -8.61 -19.88 -7.31
C ARG A 179 -7.99 -18.93 -8.34
N GLU A 180 -8.44 -17.68 -8.40
CA GLU A 180 -7.86 -16.67 -9.29
C GLU A 180 -6.36 -16.43 -9.01
N THR A 181 -5.95 -16.51 -7.75
CA THR A 181 -4.53 -16.43 -7.37
C THR A 181 -3.76 -17.64 -7.89
N LEU A 182 -4.28 -18.86 -7.71
CA LEU A 182 -3.64 -20.10 -8.17
C LEU A 182 -3.42 -20.15 -9.70
N GLU A 183 -4.25 -19.45 -10.47
CA GLU A 183 -4.07 -19.30 -11.93
C GLU A 183 -2.89 -18.38 -12.30
N LYS A 184 -2.44 -17.52 -11.37
CA LYS A 184 -1.36 -16.55 -11.56
C LYS A 184 -0.02 -17.00 -10.97
N LEU A 185 -0.06 -17.89 -9.98
CA LEU A 185 1.12 -18.54 -9.41
C LEU A 185 1.71 -19.47 -10.47
#